data_AF-A0A8J7FKK5-F1
#
_entry.id   AF-A0A8J7FKK5-F1
#
_cell.length_a   1.000
_cell.length_b   1.000
_cell.length_c   1.000
_cell.angle_alpha   90.00
_cell.angle_beta   90.00
_cell.angle_gamma   90.00
#
_symmetry.space_group_name_H-M   'P 1'
#
loop_
_entity.id
_entity.type
_entity.pdbx_description
1 polymer ?
#
loop_
_entity_poly.entity_id
_entity_poly.type
_entity_poly.pdbx_seq_one_letter_code
_entity_poly.pdbx_strand_id
1 'polypeptide(L)'
;MRPSVLLITLAAALLLACSKKEEAYPAGAAPAADSVAEPAAEQAPTAPAASSVASVLQSGLITQSQGERQFIIRSELRFEVQDVYRSTRFIEDLSSEHGGFIERSTIATSRSEVTRVAMPQQQVQVIEALTPRASLVVRIPAGRTRDFLRALASQITVLDERNYSAQDASLALLRARLEQLRQQAARQALTEVSTQPGKTAERVAAIQARTSAQAQQDEALLQEKQFADQVAYSTLTLEFSQPALLARHTAADLDAAIAEAGPGFLSRCAEALHTGWRGLQEFVLLLVMIWPLILVLLGVVVLTLWLALRKRKAQPAT
;
A
#
# COMPACT_ATOMS: atom_id res chain seq x y z
N MET A 1 -20.37 13.23 26.56
CA MET A 1 -20.38 12.01 25.73
C MET A 1 -19.10 11.23 26.02
N ARG A 2 -19.22 10.12 26.76
CA ARG A 2 -18.13 9.20 27.13
C ARG A 2 -18.70 7.77 27.03
N PRO A 3 -18.16 6.88 26.18
CA PRO A 3 -18.29 5.45 26.36
C PRO A 3 -16.94 4.90 26.84
N SER A 4 -16.76 4.70 28.15
CA SER A 4 -15.55 4.04 28.69
C SER A 4 -15.79 3.19 29.94
N VAL A 5 -17.05 2.93 30.31
CA VAL A 5 -17.38 2.15 31.51
C VAL A 5 -17.73 0.68 31.18
N LEU A 6 -17.80 0.31 29.90
CA LEU A 6 -18.26 -1.02 29.47
C LEU A 6 -17.14 -2.07 29.30
N LEU A 7 -15.87 -1.72 29.53
CA LEU A 7 -14.72 -2.60 29.21
C LEU A 7 -14.12 -3.33 30.41
N ILE A 8 -14.57 -3.05 31.64
CA ILE A 8 -13.98 -3.65 32.85
C ILE A 8 -14.80 -4.87 33.35
N THR A 9 -16.03 -5.06 32.88
CA THR A 9 -16.88 -6.20 33.28
C THR A 9 -16.68 -7.47 32.43
N LEU A 10 -15.88 -7.43 31.36
CA LEU A 10 -15.64 -8.58 30.48
C LEU A 10 -14.45 -9.47 30.91
N ALA A 11 -13.63 -9.03 31.87
CA ALA A 11 -12.41 -9.73 32.27
C ALA A 11 -12.61 -10.80 33.37
N ALA A 12 -13.80 -10.91 33.97
CA ALA A 12 -14.04 -11.78 35.12
C ALA A 12 -14.66 -13.16 34.80
N ALA A 13 -14.88 -13.52 33.53
CA ALA A 13 -15.64 -14.71 33.13
C ALA A 13 -14.83 -15.81 32.39
N LEU A 14 -13.49 -15.75 32.34
CA LEU A 14 -12.67 -16.61 31.46
C LEU A 14 -11.75 -17.63 32.15
N LEU A 15 -11.87 -17.87 33.46
CA LEU A 15 -10.97 -18.78 34.20
C LEU A 15 -11.53 -20.18 34.57
N LEU A 16 -12.58 -20.67 33.89
CA LEU A 16 -13.20 -21.97 34.22
C LEU A 16 -13.36 -22.95 33.04
N ALA A 17 -12.57 -22.82 31.98
CA ALA A 17 -12.59 -23.81 30.88
C ALA A 17 -11.21 -23.99 30.23
N CYS A 18 -10.45 -24.98 30.68
CA CYS A 18 -9.55 -25.79 29.85
C CYS A 18 -8.94 -26.91 30.70
N SER A 19 -9.60 -28.06 30.71
CA SER A 19 -9.03 -29.31 31.18
C SER A 19 -9.38 -30.37 30.15
N LYS A 20 -8.33 -31.06 29.68
CA LYS A 20 -8.36 -32.40 29.05
C LYS A 20 -8.70 -32.46 27.56
N LYS A 21 -7.70 -32.81 26.74
CA LYS A 21 -7.64 -34.07 25.96
C LYS A 21 -6.39 -34.07 25.08
N GLU A 22 -5.44 -34.94 25.40
CA GLU A 22 -4.26 -35.24 24.57
C GLU A 22 -4.56 -36.54 23.83
N GLU A 23 -4.58 -36.50 22.51
CA GLU A 23 -4.74 -37.67 21.64
C GLU A 23 -3.38 -38.16 21.16
N ALA A 24 -3.15 -39.44 21.38
CA ALA A 24 -2.01 -40.23 20.94
C ALA A 24 -2.29 -40.89 19.58
N TYR A 25 -1.29 -40.93 18.69
CA TYR A 25 -0.86 -42.08 17.86
C TYR A 25 0.42 -41.66 17.06
N PRO A 26 1.23 -42.59 16.50
CA PRO A 26 2.54 -42.90 17.07
C PRO A 26 3.71 -42.84 16.06
N ALA A 27 4.90 -42.97 16.64
CA ALA A 27 6.14 -43.56 16.14
C ALA A 27 6.24 -43.91 14.63
N GLY A 28 7.15 -43.20 13.95
CA GLY A 28 7.86 -43.65 12.76
C GLY A 28 9.35 -43.35 12.95
N ALA A 29 10.18 -44.38 12.78
CA ALA A 29 11.54 -44.51 13.28
C ALA A 29 12.59 -43.57 12.63
N ALA A 30 13.65 -43.28 13.41
CA ALA A 30 14.93 -42.79 12.93
C ALA A 30 15.94 -43.97 12.80
N PRO A 31 17.19 -43.77 12.35
CA PRO A 31 17.66 -44.15 11.01
C PRO A 31 18.72 -45.28 11.05
N ALA A 32 19.03 -45.88 9.91
CA ALA A 32 20.29 -46.62 9.72
C ALA A 32 20.74 -46.55 8.26
N ALA A 33 22.01 -46.20 8.11
CA ALA A 33 22.76 -46.06 6.88
C ALA A 33 23.05 -47.41 6.21
N ASP A 34 23.12 -47.41 4.88
CA ASP A 34 24.33 -47.74 4.08
C ASP A 34 23.91 -48.14 2.66
N SER A 35 24.37 -47.40 1.67
CA SER A 35 24.84 -47.99 0.40
C SER A 35 25.56 -46.94 -0.44
N VAL A 36 26.79 -47.33 -0.76
CA VAL A 36 27.80 -46.66 -1.57
C VAL A 36 27.35 -46.62 -3.04
N ALA A 37 27.49 -45.46 -3.68
CA ALA A 37 27.68 -45.34 -5.13
C ALA A 37 28.56 -44.11 -5.44
N GLU A 38 29.71 -44.40 -6.02
CA GLU A 38 30.79 -43.51 -6.48
C GLU A 38 30.47 -42.96 -7.90
N PRO A 39 31.29 -42.07 -8.50
CA PRO A 39 31.22 -40.61 -8.39
C PRO A 39 30.74 -39.94 -9.70
N ALA A 40 29.99 -38.83 -9.58
CA ALA A 40 29.79 -37.90 -10.69
C ALA A 40 30.79 -36.75 -10.56
N ALA A 41 31.47 -36.46 -11.67
CA ALA A 41 32.61 -35.58 -11.81
C ALA A 41 32.46 -34.23 -11.08
N GLU A 42 33.50 -33.93 -10.32
CA GLU A 42 33.78 -32.67 -9.65
C GLU A 42 34.05 -31.58 -10.69
N GLN A 43 33.06 -30.71 -10.90
CA GLN A 43 33.28 -29.40 -11.52
C GLN A 43 33.49 -28.38 -10.41
N ALA A 44 34.69 -27.81 -10.37
CA ALA A 44 35.03 -26.67 -9.54
C ALA A 44 34.09 -25.48 -9.79
N PRO A 45 33.79 -24.65 -8.77
CA PRO A 45 32.83 -23.57 -8.87
C PRO A 45 33.43 -22.39 -9.63
N THR A 46 33.14 -22.29 -10.93
CA THR A 46 33.33 -21.06 -11.70
C THR A 46 32.05 -20.23 -11.62
N ALA A 47 32.19 -18.98 -11.17
CA ALA A 47 31.13 -18.01 -10.87
C ALA A 47 29.92 -18.02 -11.84
N PRO A 48 28.68 -18.33 -11.38
CA PRO A 48 27.51 -18.38 -12.26
C PRO A 48 26.45 -17.27 -12.04
N ALA A 49 26.61 -16.38 -11.05
CA ALA A 49 25.49 -15.52 -10.63
C ALA A 49 25.05 -14.45 -11.66
N ALA A 50 25.97 -13.83 -12.40
CA ALA A 50 25.61 -12.77 -13.36
C ALA A 50 24.96 -13.33 -14.65
N SER A 51 25.35 -14.53 -15.08
CA SER A 51 24.80 -15.15 -16.30
C SER A 51 23.38 -15.66 -16.11
N SER A 52 23.02 -16.09 -14.89
CA SER A 52 21.66 -16.58 -14.61
C SER A 52 20.63 -15.45 -14.62
N VAL A 53 20.90 -14.32 -13.96
CA VAL A 53 19.97 -13.18 -13.89
C VAL A 53 19.71 -12.60 -15.28
N ALA A 54 20.77 -12.34 -16.06
CA ALA A 54 20.62 -11.81 -17.43
C ALA A 54 19.80 -12.75 -18.33
N SER A 55 19.95 -14.07 -18.18
CA SER A 55 19.15 -15.05 -18.94
C SER A 55 17.67 -15.03 -18.52
N VAL A 56 17.39 -14.93 -17.22
CA VAL A 56 16.02 -14.84 -16.66
C VAL A 56 15.31 -13.58 -17.16
N LEU A 57 16.00 -12.44 -17.21
CA LEU A 57 15.41 -11.19 -17.74
C LEU A 57 15.03 -11.28 -19.21
N GLN A 58 15.74 -12.09 -20.01
CA GLN A 58 15.57 -12.18 -21.46
C GLN A 58 14.58 -13.23 -21.91
N SER A 59 14.34 -14.27 -21.11
CA SER A 59 13.59 -15.46 -21.54
C SER A 59 12.17 -15.17 -22.05
N GLY A 60 11.54 -14.07 -21.62
CA GLY A 60 10.20 -13.66 -22.11
C GLY A 60 10.20 -12.77 -23.36
N LEU A 61 11.30 -12.05 -23.62
CA LEU A 61 11.42 -11.13 -24.76
C LEU A 61 11.81 -11.84 -26.07
N ILE A 62 12.45 -13.00 -25.96
CA ILE A 62 12.99 -13.74 -27.11
C ILE A 62 11.87 -14.31 -28.01
N THR A 63 10.72 -14.66 -27.43
CA THR A 63 9.67 -15.41 -28.14
C THR A 63 8.71 -14.53 -28.96
N GLN A 64 8.65 -13.22 -28.72
CA GLN A 64 7.60 -12.34 -29.26
C GLN A 64 8.08 -11.38 -30.36
N SER A 65 9.40 -11.15 -30.51
CA SER A 65 9.95 -10.23 -31.51
C SER A 65 10.00 -10.78 -32.95
N GLN A 66 9.54 -12.01 -33.19
CA GLN A 66 9.69 -12.70 -34.48
C GLN A 66 8.45 -12.65 -35.40
N GLY A 67 7.61 -11.63 -35.28
CA GLY A 67 6.42 -11.51 -36.15
C GLY A 67 5.96 -10.08 -36.41
N GLU A 68 5.14 -9.93 -37.45
CA GLU A 68 4.46 -8.69 -37.87
C GLU A 68 3.43 -8.16 -36.84
N ARG A 69 3.27 -8.86 -35.72
CA ARG A 69 2.32 -8.53 -34.67
C ARG A 69 2.86 -7.44 -33.77
N GLN A 70 1.98 -6.50 -33.44
CA GLN A 70 2.28 -5.37 -32.57
C GLN A 70 1.88 -5.71 -31.13
N PHE A 71 2.81 -5.56 -30.19
CA PHE A 71 2.59 -5.90 -28.79
C PHE A 71 2.80 -4.69 -27.88
N ILE A 72 1.95 -4.55 -26.86
CA ILE A 72 2.19 -3.66 -25.73
C ILE A 72 2.98 -4.45 -24.70
N ILE A 73 4.21 -4.02 -24.46
CA ILE A 73 5.15 -4.69 -23.55
C ILE A 73 5.18 -3.94 -22.21
N ARG A 74 4.89 -4.67 -21.13
CA ARG A 74 5.05 -4.20 -19.75
C ARG A 74 5.93 -5.17 -18.97
N SER A 75 6.87 -4.64 -18.22
CA SER A 75 7.69 -5.44 -17.31
C SER A 75 7.77 -4.77 -15.96
N GLU A 76 7.60 -5.55 -14.90
CA GLU A 76 7.79 -5.09 -13.52
C GLU A 76 8.92 -5.93 -12.91
N LEU A 77 9.89 -5.27 -12.30
CA LEU A 77 11.04 -5.92 -11.70
C LEU A 77 11.17 -5.43 -10.27
N ARG A 78 11.33 -6.38 -9.33
CA ARG A 78 11.73 -6.10 -7.95
C ARG A 78 13.07 -6.77 -7.67
N PHE A 79 14.05 -5.98 -7.23
CA PHE A 79 15.40 -6.49 -7.05
C PHE A 79 16.21 -5.69 -6.02
N GLU A 80 17.26 -6.31 -5.49
CA GLU A 80 18.23 -5.64 -4.64
C GLU A 80 19.44 -5.13 -5.41
N VAL A 81 19.94 -3.97 -5.00
CA VAL A 81 21.12 -3.32 -5.55
C VAL A 81 22.12 -2.98 -4.45
N GLN A 82 23.38 -2.78 -4.83
CA GLN A 82 24.43 -2.41 -3.89
C GLN A 82 24.25 -0.97 -3.33
N ASP A 83 23.82 -0.04 -4.18
CA ASP A 83 23.61 1.38 -3.85
C ASP A 83 22.46 1.93 -4.71
N VAL A 84 21.39 2.38 -4.06
CA VAL A 84 20.19 2.88 -4.74
C VAL A 84 20.46 4.12 -5.57
N TYR A 85 21.28 5.06 -5.09
CA TYR A 85 21.53 6.32 -5.77
C TYR A 85 22.40 6.11 -7.02
N ARG A 86 23.47 5.31 -6.89
CA ARG A 86 24.32 4.96 -8.03
C ARG A 86 23.56 4.18 -9.09
N SER A 87 22.75 3.21 -8.67
CA SER A 87 21.94 2.41 -9.59
C SER A 87 20.88 3.26 -10.29
N THR A 88 20.26 4.22 -9.58
CA THR A 88 19.30 5.16 -10.17
C THR A 88 19.95 6.00 -11.27
N ARG A 89 21.14 6.57 -11.03
CA ARG A 89 21.88 7.32 -12.05
C ARG A 89 22.27 6.45 -13.23
N PHE A 90 22.74 5.24 -12.98
CA PHE A 90 23.06 4.29 -14.04
C PHE A 90 21.83 3.97 -14.91
N ILE A 91 20.66 3.78 -14.31
CA ILE A 91 19.41 3.53 -15.04
C ILE A 91 18.97 4.77 -15.84
N GLU A 92 19.11 5.97 -15.27
CA GLU A 92 18.87 7.25 -15.96
C GLU A 92 19.71 7.37 -17.24
N ASP A 93 21.02 7.17 -17.12
CA ASP A 93 21.95 7.26 -18.23
C ASP A 93 21.69 6.15 -19.27
N LEU A 94 21.50 4.91 -18.82
CA LEU A 94 21.20 3.77 -19.66
C LEU A 94 19.87 3.94 -20.43
N SER A 95 18.85 4.50 -19.78
CA SER A 95 17.58 4.79 -20.43
C SER A 95 17.75 5.80 -21.56
N SER A 96 18.55 6.84 -21.33
CA SER A 96 18.84 7.89 -22.31
C SER A 96 19.67 7.35 -23.48
N GLU A 97 20.68 6.51 -23.20
CA GLU A 97 21.52 5.87 -24.22
C GLU A 97 20.70 5.00 -25.19
N HIS A 98 19.73 4.26 -24.65
CA HIS A 98 18.84 3.43 -25.46
C HIS A 98 17.69 4.22 -26.12
N GLY A 99 17.65 5.54 -25.99
CA GLY A 99 16.61 6.40 -26.57
C GLY A 99 15.25 6.27 -25.88
N GLY A 100 15.25 5.83 -24.62
CA GLY A 100 14.12 5.89 -23.71
C GLY A 100 14.16 7.14 -22.84
N PHE A 101 13.20 7.21 -21.92
CA PHE A 101 13.10 8.29 -20.95
C PHE A 101 12.44 7.79 -19.66
N ILE A 102 12.58 8.56 -18.58
CA ILE A 102 11.97 8.26 -17.29
C ILE A 102 10.68 9.04 -17.15
N GLU A 103 9.58 8.32 -16.93
CA GLU A 103 8.25 8.89 -16.67
C GLU A 103 8.09 9.27 -15.20
N ARG A 104 8.66 8.49 -14.29
CA ARG A 104 8.62 8.73 -12.84
C ARG A 104 9.87 8.19 -12.16
N SER A 105 10.40 8.94 -11.21
CA SER A 105 11.49 8.51 -10.32
C SER A 105 11.19 8.96 -8.90
N THR A 106 11.14 8.01 -7.98
CA THR A 106 10.94 8.26 -6.55
C THR A 106 11.98 7.49 -5.76
N ILE A 107 12.71 8.17 -4.88
CA ILE A 107 13.64 7.56 -3.94
C ILE A 107 13.14 7.87 -2.53
N ALA A 108 13.01 6.85 -1.70
CA ALA A 108 12.58 6.98 -0.31
C ALA A 108 13.46 6.12 0.58
N THR A 109 13.65 6.54 1.83
CA THR A 109 14.34 5.71 2.83
C THR A 109 13.35 5.34 3.92
N SER A 110 13.07 4.04 4.05
CA SER A 110 12.32 3.54 5.19
C SER A 110 13.27 3.34 6.37
N ARG A 111 12.87 3.84 7.53
CA ARG A 111 13.61 3.71 8.80
C ARG A 111 12.89 2.68 9.67
N SER A 112 13.58 1.61 10.03
CA SER A 112 13.07 0.52 10.85
C SER A 112 13.94 0.31 12.08
N GLU A 113 13.34 -0.24 13.13
CA GLU A 113 13.98 -0.63 14.40
C GLU A 113 14.84 0.47 15.05
N VAL A 114 14.22 1.27 15.91
CA VAL A 114 14.91 2.31 16.68
C VAL A 114 15.25 1.75 18.06
N THR A 115 16.45 1.18 18.20
CA THR A 115 16.97 0.86 19.54
C THR A 115 17.61 2.11 20.12
N ARG A 116 17.05 2.59 21.23
CA ARG A 116 17.58 3.72 22.01
C ARG A 116 18.34 3.18 23.19
N VAL A 117 19.64 3.40 23.21
CA VAL A 117 20.49 3.08 24.36
C VAL A 117 20.78 4.38 25.10
N ALA A 118 20.34 4.46 26.36
CA ALA A 118 20.66 5.59 27.23
C ALA A 118 22.17 5.61 27.52
N MET A 119 22.79 6.76 27.27
CA MET A 119 24.21 7.00 27.54
C MET A 119 24.35 7.98 28.72
N PRO A 120 25.49 7.98 29.42
CA PRO A 120 25.81 9.01 30.40
C PRO A 120 25.68 10.41 29.78
N GLN A 121 25.33 11.43 30.57
CA GLN A 121 25.17 12.84 30.14
C GLN A 121 23.95 13.13 29.23
N GLN A 122 22.79 12.50 29.49
CA GLN A 122 21.51 12.80 28.79
C GLN A 122 21.55 12.63 27.26
N GLN A 123 22.45 11.77 26.80
CA GLN A 123 22.53 11.40 25.40
C GLN A 123 21.88 10.05 25.21
N VAL A 124 21.16 9.88 24.10
CA VAL A 124 20.66 8.58 23.67
C VAL A 124 21.37 8.22 22.36
N GLN A 125 22.00 7.06 22.35
CA GLN A 125 22.47 6.47 21.11
C GLN A 125 21.27 5.82 20.41
N VAL A 126 20.90 6.38 19.25
CA VAL A 126 19.87 5.84 18.38
C VAL A 126 20.56 4.95 17.36
N ILE A 127 20.26 3.65 17.42
CA ILE A 127 20.64 2.67 16.42
C ILE A 127 19.40 2.40 15.58
N GLU A 128 19.47 2.70 14.29
CA GLU A 128 18.37 2.50 13.36
C GLU A 128 18.83 1.82 12.07
N ALA A 129 17.98 0.95 11.54
CA ALA A 129 18.16 0.33 10.24
C ALA A 129 17.51 1.23 9.17
N LEU A 130 18.33 1.76 8.27
CA LEU A 130 17.89 2.56 7.12
C LEU A 130 17.88 1.67 5.88
N THR A 131 16.72 1.52 5.26
CA THR A 131 16.57 0.79 4.00
C THR A 131 16.14 1.76 2.89
N PRO A 132 17.10 2.33 2.13
CA PRO A 132 16.78 3.08 0.93
C PRO A 132 16.14 2.19 -0.14
N ARG A 133 15.15 2.75 -0.83
CA ARG A 133 14.39 2.13 -1.91
C ARG A 133 14.13 3.16 -3.00
N ALA A 134 14.04 2.69 -4.23
CA ALA A 134 13.63 3.51 -5.36
C ALA A 134 12.58 2.79 -6.21
N SER A 135 11.72 3.58 -6.84
CA SER A 135 10.75 3.16 -7.82
C SER A 135 10.86 4.05 -9.04
N LEU A 136 11.20 3.45 -10.18
CA LEU A 136 11.35 4.12 -11.46
C LEU A 136 10.35 3.53 -12.47
N VAL A 137 9.70 4.40 -13.23
CA VAL A 137 8.92 4.02 -14.41
C VAL A 137 9.64 4.53 -15.64
N VAL A 138 10.15 3.61 -16.46
CA VAL A 138 10.99 3.90 -17.61
C VAL A 138 10.28 3.48 -18.89
N ARG A 139 10.27 4.36 -19.89
CA ARG A 139 9.72 4.13 -21.23
C ARG A 139 10.86 3.91 -22.20
N ILE A 140 10.92 2.74 -22.84
CA ILE A 140 12.04 2.38 -23.73
C ILE A 140 11.48 1.90 -25.07
N PRO A 141 12.06 2.29 -26.22
CA PRO A 141 11.64 1.78 -27.52
C PRO A 141 11.59 0.25 -27.53
N ALA A 142 10.48 -0.33 -28.01
CA ALA A 142 10.22 -1.77 -27.92
C ALA A 142 11.34 -2.66 -28.50
N GLY A 143 12.00 -2.20 -29.57
CA GLY A 143 13.13 -2.92 -30.18
C GLY A 143 14.41 -2.93 -29.35
N ARG A 144 14.58 -2.00 -28.38
CA ARG A 144 15.79 -1.84 -27.56
C ARG A 144 15.62 -2.33 -26.12
N THR A 145 14.40 -2.65 -25.70
CA THR A 145 14.07 -3.13 -24.36
C THR A 145 14.92 -4.34 -23.93
N ARG A 146 15.23 -5.25 -24.87
CA ARG A 146 16.05 -6.43 -24.57
C ARG A 146 17.48 -6.08 -24.18
N ASP A 147 18.09 -5.15 -24.90
CA ASP A 147 19.48 -4.75 -24.64
C ASP A 147 19.56 -3.93 -23.35
N PHE A 148 18.56 -3.07 -23.11
CA PHE A 148 18.43 -2.38 -21.83
C PHE A 148 18.35 -3.36 -20.65
N LEU A 149 17.47 -4.37 -20.70
CA LEU A 149 17.37 -5.35 -19.61
C LEU A 149 18.65 -6.18 -19.46
N ARG A 150 19.40 -6.43 -20.54
CA ARG A 150 20.72 -7.09 -20.47
C ARG A 150 21.70 -6.24 -19.68
N ALA A 151 21.80 -4.95 -20.00
CA ALA A 151 22.71 -4.02 -19.33
C ALA A 151 22.31 -3.81 -17.86
N LEU A 152 21.01 -3.74 -17.58
CA LEU A 152 20.46 -3.61 -16.22
C LEU A 152 20.87 -4.78 -15.32
N ALA A 153 20.98 -6.00 -15.86
CA ALA A 153 21.33 -7.20 -15.09
C ALA A 153 22.63 -7.05 -14.28
N SER A 154 23.56 -6.19 -14.73
CA SER A 154 24.82 -5.92 -14.04
C SER A 154 24.67 -5.20 -12.69
N GLN A 155 23.56 -4.47 -12.48
CA GLN A 155 23.27 -3.76 -11.23
C GLN A 155 22.51 -4.63 -10.23
N ILE A 156 21.94 -5.76 -10.67
CA ILE A 156 21.09 -6.61 -9.85
C ILE A 156 21.96 -7.52 -9.00
N THR A 157 21.86 -7.36 -7.69
CA THR A 157 22.52 -8.25 -6.71
C THR A 157 21.64 -9.47 -6.42
N VAL A 158 20.35 -9.24 -6.16
CA VAL A 158 19.34 -10.27 -5.93
C VAL A 158 18.11 -9.91 -6.75
N LEU A 159 17.53 -10.88 -7.46
CA LEU A 159 16.27 -10.68 -8.18
C LEU A 159 15.14 -11.30 -7.35
N ASP A 160 14.25 -10.46 -6.83
CA ASP A 160 13.12 -10.91 -5.99
C ASP A 160 11.92 -11.32 -6.85
N GLU A 161 11.53 -10.46 -7.79
CA GLU A 161 10.37 -10.68 -8.63
C GLU A 161 10.59 -10.14 -10.04
N ARG A 162 10.04 -10.86 -11.02
CA ARG A 162 9.93 -10.42 -12.40
C ARG A 162 8.54 -10.75 -12.93
N ASN A 163 7.79 -9.73 -13.29
CA ASN A 163 6.54 -9.84 -14.00
C ASN A 163 6.74 -9.33 -15.44
N TYR A 164 6.27 -10.10 -16.42
CA TYR A 164 6.37 -9.76 -17.83
C TYR A 164 5.05 -10.00 -18.53
N SER A 165 4.53 -8.96 -19.19
CA SER A 165 3.27 -9.01 -19.94
C SER A 165 3.50 -8.47 -21.35
N ALA A 166 3.11 -9.26 -22.35
CA ALA A 166 3.06 -8.86 -23.74
C ALA A 166 1.62 -9.07 -24.24
N GLN A 167 0.95 -7.99 -24.59
CA GLN A 167 -0.45 -8.01 -25.02
C GLN A 167 -0.52 -7.69 -26.51
N ASP A 168 -1.17 -8.54 -27.31
CA ASP A 168 -1.36 -8.29 -28.75
C ASP A 168 -2.29 -7.08 -28.93
N ALA A 169 -1.75 -6.02 -29.53
CA ALA A 169 -2.45 -4.76 -29.78
C ALA A 169 -2.86 -4.58 -31.25
N SER A 170 -2.60 -5.57 -32.12
CA SER A 170 -2.91 -5.48 -33.55
C SER A 170 -4.39 -5.16 -33.83
N LEU A 171 -5.31 -5.94 -33.22
CA LEU A 171 -6.75 -5.73 -33.34
C LEU A 171 -7.21 -4.42 -32.68
N ALA A 172 -6.59 -4.03 -31.56
CA ALA A 172 -6.93 -2.80 -30.86
C ALA A 172 -6.58 -1.56 -31.70
N LEU A 173 -5.37 -1.55 -32.28
CA LEU A 173 -4.93 -0.50 -33.20
C LEU A 173 -5.76 -0.44 -34.47
N LEU A 174 -6.11 -1.59 -35.04
CA LEU A 174 -6.98 -1.63 -36.21
C LEU A 174 -8.35 -1.03 -35.90
N ARG A 175 -8.93 -1.35 -34.73
CA ARG A 175 -10.20 -0.74 -34.28
C ARG A 175 -10.09 0.76 -34.11
N ALA A 176 -9.05 1.26 -33.44
CA ALA A 176 -8.82 2.69 -33.26
C ALA A 176 -8.71 3.42 -34.60
N ARG A 177 -7.98 2.84 -35.56
CA ARG A 177 -7.83 3.40 -36.91
C ARG A 177 -9.14 3.41 -37.71
N LEU A 178 -9.94 2.34 -37.63
CA LEU A 178 -11.24 2.30 -38.31
C LEU A 178 -12.23 3.30 -37.71
N GLU A 179 -12.20 3.50 -36.40
CA GLU A 179 -13.03 4.50 -35.73
C GLU A 179 -12.62 5.92 -36.16
N GLN A 180 -11.32 6.20 -36.20
CA GLN A 180 -10.78 7.46 -36.69
C GLN A 180 -11.25 7.76 -38.13
N LEU A 181 -11.23 6.77 -39.03
CA LEU A 181 -11.74 6.90 -40.40
C LEU A 181 -13.27 7.12 -40.45
N ARG A 182 -14.04 6.43 -39.60
CA ARG A 182 -15.50 6.65 -39.49
C ARG A 182 -15.82 8.07 -39.05
N GLN A 183 -15.11 8.59 -38.05
CA GLN A 183 -15.31 9.96 -37.57
C GLN A 183 -14.93 11.00 -38.62
N GLN A 184 -13.86 10.76 -39.38
CA GLN A 184 -13.50 11.60 -40.52
C GLN A 184 -14.60 11.61 -41.60
N ALA A 185 -15.11 10.44 -41.99
CA ALA A 185 -16.17 10.33 -42.98
C ALA A 185 -17.48 11.00 -42.51
N ALA A 186 -17.84 10.83 -41.23
CA ALA A 186 -19.02 11.47 -40.63
C ALA A 186 -18.89 13.00 -40.66
N ARG A 187 -17.71 13.55 -40.36
CA ARG A 187 -17.45 15.00 -40.44
C ARG A 187 -17.54 15.52 -41.88
N GLN A 188 -17.05 14.77 -42.86
CA GLN A 188 -17.15 15.14 -44.28
C GLN A 188 -18.62 15.21 -44.72
N ALA A 189 -19.41 14.18 -44.40
CA ALA A 189 -20.85 14.16 -44.69
C ALA A 189 -21.60 15.33 -44.00
N LEU A 190 -21.27 15.65 -42.75
CA LEU A 190 -21.85 16.82 -42.06
C LEU A 190 -21.46 18.15 -42.71
N THR A 191 -20.23 18.25 -43.23
CA THR A 191 -19.76 19.45 -43.93
C THR A 191 -20.50 19.62 -45.25
N GLU A 192 -20.74 18.54 -45.99
CA GLU A 192 -21.54 18.54 -47.22
C GLU A 192 -22.99 18.99 -46.93
N VAL A 193 -23.66 18.41 -45.93
CA VAL A 193 -25.04 18.78 -45.57
C VAL A 193 -25.13 20.23 -45.08
N SER A 194 -24.14 20.71 -44.34
CA SER A 194 -24.13 22.08 -43.80
C SER A 194 -23.93 23.18 -44.85
N THR A 195 -23.54 22.86 -46.09
CA THR A 195 -23.44 23.85 -47.18
C THR A 195 -24.81 24.23 -47.77
N GLN A 196 -25.88 23.52 -47.42
CA GLN A 196 -27.23 23.83 -47.88
C GLN A 196 -27.84 25.02 -47.12
N PRO A 197 -28.60 25.90 -47.81
CA PRO A 197 -29.26 27.04 -47.16
C PRO A 197 -30.42 26.58 -46.26
N GLY A 198 -30.31 26.80 -44.94
CA GLY A 198 -31.34 26.49 -43.94
C GLY A 198 -31.72 27.66 -43.02
N LYS A 199 -32.77 27.49 -42.21
CA LYS A 199 -33.28 28.45 -41.21
C LYS A 199 -32.25 28.70 -40.08
N THR A 200 -32.33 29.83 -39.38
CA THR A 200 -31.37 30.19 -38.31
C THR A 200 -31.28 29.13 -37.20
N ALA A 201 -32.41 28.50 -36.82
CA ALA A 201 -32.42 27.42 -35.83
C ALA A 201 -31.69 26.15 -36.34
N GLU A 202 -31.84 25.81 -37.62
CA GLU A 202 -31.14 24.69 -38.26
C GLU A 202 -29.63 24.96 -38.35
N ARG A 203 -29.22 26.23 -38.55
CA ARG A 203 -27.80 26.62 -38.54
C ARG A 203 -27.17 26.46 -37.17
N VAL A 204 -27.86 26.85 -36.09
CA VAL A 204 -27.35 26.66 -34.73
C VAL A 204 -27.20 25.16 -34.41
N ALA A 205 -28.20 24.34 -34.78
CA ALA A 205 -28.13 22.90 -34.62
C ALA A 205 -26.99 22.27 -35.46
N ALA A 206 -26.78 22.73 -36.70
CA ALA A 206 -25.69 22.29 -37.55
C ALA A 206 -24.31 22.68 -36.99
N ILE A 207 -24.17 23.88 -36.41
CA ILE A 207 -22.94 24.30 -35.73
C ILE A 207 -22.65 23.40 -34.53
N GLN A 208 -23.66 23.12 -33.69
CA GLN A 208 -23.50 22.24 -32.54
C GLN A 208 -23.12 20.80 -32.97
N ALA A 209 -23.78 20.26 -33.99
CA ALA A 209 -23.46 18.94 -34.55
C ALA A 209 -22.06 18.87 -35.16
N ARG A 210 -21.58 19.97 -35.78
CA ARG A 210 -20.23 20.05 -36.31
C ARG A 210 -19.18 20.10 -35.19
N THR A 211 -19.42 20.89 -34.16
CA THR A 211 -18.51 20.99 -33.01
C THR A 211 -18.43 19.67 -32.25
N SER A 212 -19.55 18.97 -32.06
CA SER A 212 -19.53 17.64 -31.43
C SER A 212 -18.81 16.60 -32.30
N ALA A 213 -19.01 16.59 -33.62
CA ALA A 213 -18.29 15.71 -34.53
C ALA A 213 -16.77 16.00 -34.57
N GLN A 214 -16.37 17.27 -34.46
CA GLN A 214 -14.96 17.65 -34.32
C GLN A 214 -14.37 17.10 -33.02
N ALA A 215 -15.06 17.27 -31.89
CA ALA A 215 -14.60 16.73 -30.61
C ALA A 215 -14.44 15.20 -30.66
N GLN A 216 -15.37 14.49 -31.31
CA GLN A 216 -15.29 13.04 -31.49
C GLN A 216 -14.10 12.62 -32.36
N GLN A 217 -13.81 13.38 -33.41
CA GLN A 217 -12.63 13.13 -34.25
C GLN A 217 -11.33 13.34 -33.48
N ASP A 218 -11.23 14.43 -32.72
CA ASP A 218 -10.05 14.75 -31.93
C ASP A 218 -9.79 13.67 -30.87
N GLU A 219 -10.85 13.20 -30.21
CA GLU A 219 -10.78 12.08 -29.26
C GLU A 219 -10.33 10.78 -29.93
N ALA A 220 -10.87 10.42 -31.10
CA ALA A 220 -10.45 9.22 -31.83
C ALA A 220 -8.97 9.29 -32.26
N LEU A 221 -8.49 10.47 -32.65
CA LEU A 221 -7.08 10.70 -32.97
C LEU A 221 -6.20 10.55 -31.73
N LEU A 222 -6.60 11.11 -30.59
CA LEU A 222 -5.87 10.97 -29.33
C LEU A 222 -5.75 9.49 -28.93
N GLN A 223 -6.83 8.73 -29.04
CA GLN A 223 -6.82 7.29 -28.74
C GLN A 223 -5.87 6.53 -29.68
N GLU A 224 -5.90 6.79 -30.99
CA GLU A 224 -4.95 6.21 -31.95
C GLU A 224 -3.49 6.49 -31.53
N LYS A 225 -3.18 7.75 -31.19
CA LYS A 225 -1.83 8.15 -30.77
C LYS A 225 -1.41 7.49 -29.46
N GLN A 226 -2.32 7.36 -28.50
CA GLN A 226 -2.05 6.68 -27.23
C GLN A 226 -1.75 5.19 -27.42
N PHE A 227 -2.47 4.49 -28.31
CA PHE A 227 -2.16 3.09 -28.61
C PHE A 227 -0.86 2.95 -29.40
N ALA A 228 -0.60 3.84 -30.36
CA ALA A 228 0.65 3.85 -31.10
C ALA A 228 1.87 4.07 -30.19
N ASP A 229 1.76 4.96 -29.20
CA ASP A 229 2.79 5.18 -28.19
C ASP A 229 3.04 3.92 -27.33
N GLN A 230 1.98 3.26 -26.86
CA GLN A 230 2.06 2.04 -26.04
C GLN A 230 2.69 0.85 -26.78
N VAL A 231 2.61 0.82 -28.11
CA VAL A 231 3.28 -0.19 -28.94
C VAL A 231 4.71 0.21 -29.26
N ALA A 232 4.96 1.51 -29.49
CA ALA A 232 6.30 2.02 -29.79
C ALA A 232 7.24 1.91 -28.57
N TYR A 233 6.72 2.14 -27.37
CA TYR A 233 7.48 2.11 -26.12
C TYR A 233 7.00 1.02 -25.17
N SER A 234 7.94 0.24 -24.65
CA SER A 234 7.74 -0.65 -23.51
C SER A 234 7.73 0.16 -22.22
N THR A 235 6.84 -0.19 -21.29
CA THR A 235 6.80 0.40 -19.94
C THR A 235 7.47 -0.55 -18.96
N LEU A 236 8.54 -0.09 -18.31
CA LEU A 236 9.30 -0.85 -17.32
C LEU A 236 9.14 -0.21 -15.94
N THR A 237 8.55 -0.94 -15.01
CA THR A 237 8.47 -0.53 -13.59
C THR A 237 9.59 -1.22 -12.85
N LEU A 238 10.56 -0.45 -12.37
CA LEU A 238 11.74 -0.92 -11.67
C LEU A 238 11.61 -0.51 -10.21
N GLU A 239 11.44 -1.49 -9.33
CA GLU A 239 11.46 -1.29 -7.89
C GLU A 239 12.72 -1.94 -7.35
N PHE A 240 13.55 -1.17 -6.65
CA PHE A 240 14.76 -1.72 -6.10
C PHE A 240 15.12 -1.14 -4.75
N SER A 241 15.75 -1.96 -3.93
CA SER A 241 16.19 -1.60 -2.59
C SER A 241 17.65 -1.97 -2.38
N GLN A 242 18.30 -1.28 -1.46
CA GLN A 242 19.58 -1.73 -0.94
C GLN A 242 19.39 -2.45 0.40
N PRO A 243 20.32 -3.33 0.78
CA PRO A 243 20.34 -3.92 2.11
C PRO A 243 20.32 -2.85 3.21
N ALA A 244 19.73 -3.19 4.36
CA ALA A 244 19.60 -2.26 5.48
C ALA A 244 20.97 -1.76 5.95
N LEU A 245 21.13 -0.44 5.96
CA LEU A 245 22.30 0.25 6.50
C LEU A 245 22.07 0.54 7.98
N LEU A 246 23.02 0.15 8.83
CA LEU A 246 22.99 0.48 10.25
C LEU A 246 23.52 1.91 10.44
N ALA A 247 22.62 2.83 10.79
CA ALA A 247 22.98 4.18 11.18
C ALA A 247 23.00 4.29 12.71
N ARG A 248 24.10 4.85 13.24
CA ARG A 248 24.23 5.19 14.65
C ARG A 248 24.40 6.69 14.75
N HIS A 249 23.48 7.34 15.44
CA HIS A 249 23.60 8.76 15.74
C HIS A 249 23.25 9.02 17.20
N THR A 250 23.90 10.04 17.76
CA THR A 250 23.65 10.46 19.13
C THR A 250 22.59 11.55 19.08
N ALA A 251 21.45 11.31 19.70
CA ALA A 251 20.39 12.29 19.85
C ALA A 251 20.35 12.76 21.30
N ALA A 252 19.94 14.02 21.51
CA ALA A 252 19.57 14.48 22.84
C ALA A 252 18.39 13.66 23.34
N ASP A 253 18.48 13.14 24.56
CA ASP A 253 17.39 12.41 25.18
C ASP A 253 16.28 13.39 25.56
N LEU A 254 15.28 13.54 24.69
CA LEU A 254 14.17 14.46 24.90
C LEU A 254 13.37 14.07 26.15
N ASP A 255 13.27 12.77 26.45
CA ASP A 255 12.54 12.30 27.63
C ASP A 255 13.32 12.62 28.90
N ALA A 256 14.66 12.50 28.90
CA ALA A 256 15.49 12.96 30.01
C ALA A 256 15.49 14.50 30.15
N ALA A 257 15.52 15.25 29.05
CA ALA A 257 15.44 16.70 29.06
C ALA A 257 14.07 17.20 29.57
N ILE A 258 12.97 16.53 29.19
CA ILE A 258 11.62 16.79 29.72
C ILE A 258 11.50 16.33 31.17
N ALA A 259 12.18 15.26 31.57
CA ALA A 259 12.21 14.83 32.97
C ALA A 259 12.94 15.84 33.87
N GLU A 260 14.03 16.45 33.38
CA GLU A 260 14.80 17.47 34.09
C GLU A 260 14.11 18.84 34.07
N ALA A 261 13.54 19.26 32.94
CA ALA A 261 12.80 20.52 32.82
C ALA A 261 11.33 20.44 33.29
N GLY A 262 10.83 19.22 33.53
CA GLY A 262 9.46 18.98 33.93
C GLY A 262 9.21 19.32 35.40
N PRO A 263 7.92 19.47 35.80
CA PRO A 263 7.57 19.68 37.20
C PRO A 263 8.16 18.56 38.06
N GLY A 264 8.94 18.92 39.08
CA GLY A 264 9.58 17.97 39.99
C GLY A 264 8.56 17.03 40.64
N PHE A 265 9.03 15.88 41.13
CA PHE A 265 8.18 14.84 41.74
C PHE A 265 7.13 15.40 42.72
N LEU A 266 7.56 16.32 43.60
CA LEU A 266 6.69 16.96 44.59
C LEU A 266 5.57 17.79 43.96
N SER A 267 5.85 18.54 42.89
CA SER A 267 4.81 19.29 42.17
C SER A 267 3.83 18.38 41.43
N ARG A 268 4.29 17.24 40.90
CA ARG A 268 3.40 16.21 40.32
C ARG A 268 2.52 15.57 41.40
N CYS A 269 3.07 15.30 42.59
CA CYS A 269 2.31 14.80 43.73
C CYS A 269 1.27 15.82 44.22
N ALA A 270 1.63 17.11 44.30
CA ALA A 270 0.71 18.17 44.69
C ALA A 270 -0.43 18.32 43.68
N GLU A 271 -0.13 18.30 42.38
CA GLU A 271 -1.14 18.37 41.31
C GLU A 271 -2.06 17.14 41.32
N ALA A 272 -1.49 15.95 41.53
CA ALA A 272 -2.27 14.71 41.66
C ALA A 272 -3.20 14.73 42.87
N LEU A 273 -2.73 15.23 44.02
CA LEU A 273 -3.53 15.37 45.23
C LEU A 273 -4.66 16.39 45.05
N HIS A 274 -4.35 17.54 44.42
CA HIS A 274 -5.32 18.58 44.12
C HIS A 274 -6.40 18.09 43.13
N THR A 275 -5.99 17.33 42.11
CA THR A 275 -6.90 16.70 41.15
C THR A 275 -7.77 15.63 41.81
N GLY A 276 -7.20 14.82 42.70
CA GLY A 276 -7.95 13.84 43.50
C GLY A 276 -8.97 14.50 44.42
N TRP A 277 -8.62 15.62 45.04
CA TRP A 277 -9.53 16.40 45.88
C TRP A 277 -10.72 16.95 45.10
N ARG A 278 -10.49 17.47 43.88
CA ARG A 278 -11.57 17.87 42.97
C ARG A 278 -12.50 16.70 42.63
N GLY A 279 -11.95 15.51 42.39
CA GLY A 279 -12.76 14.30 42.15
C GLY A 279 -13.64 13.93 43.35
N LEU A 280 -13.14 14.09 44.57
CA LEU A 280 -13.95 13.88 45.79
C LEU A 280 -15.09 14.90 45.89
N GLN A 281 -14.82 16.17 45.57
CA GLN A 281 -15.86 17.21 45.53
C GLN A 281 -16.95 16.88 44.50
N GLU A 282 -16.57 16.42 43.30
CA GLU A 282 -17.51 15.99 42.27
C GLU A 282 -18.36 14.78 42.72
N PHE A 283 -17.77 13.82 43.44
CA PHE A 283 -18.50 12.68 44.00
C PHE A 283 -19.56 13.11 45.02
N VAL A 284 -19.22 14.03 45.93
CA VAL A 284 -20.17 14.58 46.90
C VAL A 284 -21.29 15.34 46.19
N LEU A 285 -20.96 16.15 45.17
CA LEU A 285 -21.96 16.84 44.35
C LEU A 285 -22.90 15.85 43.65
N LEU A 286 -22.39 14.73 43.13
CA LEU A 286 -23.20 13.69 42.52
C LEU A 286 -24.21 13.10 43.52
N LEU A 287 -23.77 12.86 44.76
CA LEU A 287 -24.63 12.36 45.83
C LEU A 287 -25.74 13.37 46.19
N VAL A 288 -25.38 14.66 46.27
CA VAL A 288 -26.33 15.78 46.47
C VAL A 288 -27.20 16.02 45.23
N MET A 289 -26.83 15.52 44.06
CA MET A 289 -27.68 15.59 42.87
C MET A 289 -28.68 14.43 42.81
N ILE A 290 -28.30 13.25 43.30
CA ILE A 290 -29.08 12.01 43.15
C ILE A 290 -30.10 11.77 44.27
N TRP A 291 -30.01 12.50 45.39
CA TRP A 291 -30.92 12.35 46.53
C TRP A 291 -32.42 12.53 46.24
N PRO A 292 -32.92 13.42 45.35
CA PRO A 292 -34.36 13.55 45.18
C PRO A 292 -34.92 12.33 44.45
N LEU A 293 -34.11 11.67 43.62
CA LEU A 293 -34.48 10.47 42.88
C LEU A 293 -34.59 9.26 43.83
N ILE A 294 -33.70 9.16 44.81
CA ILE A 294 -33.78 8.17 45.90
C ILE A 294 -35.04 8.40 46.75
N LEU A 295 -35.35 9.66 47.09
CA LEU A 295 -36.57 10.00 47.85
C LEU A 295 -37.85 9.66 47.10
N VAL A 296 -37.92 9.93 45.79
CA VAL A 296 -39.06 9.55 44.94
C VAL A 296 -39.19 8.03 44.87
N LEU A 297 -38.09 7.30 44.69
CA LEU A 297 -38.12 5.83 44.63
C LEU A 297 -38.61 5.22 45.94
N LEU A 298 -38.13 5.72 47.08
CA LEU A 298 -38.60 5.30 48.41
C LEU A 298 -40.10 5.61 48.58
N GLY A 299 -40.56 6.79 48.17
CA GLY A 299 -41.96 7.20 48.21
C GLY A 299 -42.87 6.29 47.37
N VAL A 300 -42.44 5.92 46.15
CA VAL A 300 -43.17 4.99 45.28
C VAL A 300 -43.22 3.59 45.88
N VAL A 301 -42.14 3.10 46.47
CA VAL A 301 -42.12 1.79 47.15
C VAL A 301 -43.08 1.77 48.34
N VAL A 302 -43.08 2.80 49.18
CA VAL A 302 -44.02 2.90 50.31
C VAL A 302 -45.46 2.98 49.82
N LEU A 303 -45.74 3.77 48.77
CA LEU A 303 -47.08 3.90 48.19
C LEU A 303 -47.57 2.57 47.58
N THR A 304 -46.72 1.85 46.86
CA THR A 304 -47.08 0.57 46.24
C THR A 304 -47.30 -0.52 47.28
N LEU A 305 -46.48 -0.59 48.33
CA LEU A 305 -46.72 -1.46 49.49
C LEU A 305 -48.02 -1.10 50.21
N TRP A 306 -48.29 0.19 50.43
CA TRP A 306 -49.52 0.65 51.07
C TRP A 306 -50.76 0.31 50.24
N LEU A 307 -50.72 0.52 48.92
CA LEU A 307 -51.80 0.15 47.99
C LEU A 307 -51.99 -1.37 47.92
N ALA A 308 -50.92 -2.17 47.92
CA ALA A 308 -51.00 -3.63 47.93
C ALA A 308 -51.64 -4.15 49.23
N LEU A 309 -51.28 -3.57 50.37
CA LEU A 309 -51.87 -3.89 51.67
C LEU A 309 -53.35 -3.46 51.75
N ARG A 310 -53.74 -2.37 51.07
CA ARG A 310 -55.13 -1.89 51.03
C ARG A 310 -56.01 -2.73 50.10
N LYS A 311 -55.48 -3.20 48.95
CA LYS A 311 -56.19 -4.12 48.04
C LYS A 311 -56.44 -5.49 48.66
N ARG A 312 -55.54 -5.98 49.52
CA ARG A 312 -55.75 -7.21 50.32
C ARG A 312 -56.93 -7.12 51.30
N LYS A 313 -57.34 -5.90 51.69
CA LYS A 313 -58.52 -5.68 52.55
C LYS A 313 -59.83 -5.47 51.76
N ALA A 314 -59.77 -5.33 50.43
CA ALA A 314 -60.92 -5.00 49.58
C ALA A 314 -61.33 -6.12 48.60
N GLN A 315 -60.74 -7.33 48.73
CA GLN A 315 -61.28 -8.54 48.12
C GLN A 315 -62.09 -9.30 49.19
N PRO A 316 -63.42 -9.13 49.28
CA PRO A 316 -64.27 -10.09 49.96
C PRO A 316 -64.39 -11.32 49.05
N ALA A 317 -63.92 -12.47 49.53
CA ALA A 317 -64.27 -13.75 48.94
C ALA A 317 -65.30 -14.41 49.85
N THR A 318 -66.55 -14.33 49.37
CA THR A 318 -67.78 -15.09 49.72
C THR A 318 -68.27 -15.04 51.16
#